data_AF-A0AAQ4E765-F1
#
_entry.id   AF-A0AAQ4E765-F1
#
_cell.length_a   1.000
_cell.length_b   1.000
_cell.length_c   1.000
_cell.angle_alpha   90.00
_cell.angle_beta   90.00
_cell.angle_gamma   90.00
#
_symmetry.space_group_name_H-M   'P 1'
#
loop_
_entity.id
_entity.type
_entity.pdbx_description
1 polymer ?
#
loop_
_entity_poly.entity_id
_entity_poly.type
_entity_poly.pdbx_seq_one_letter_code
_entity_poly.pdbx_strand_id
1 'polypeptide(L)'
;MQVRLHWLHRCTALVPVFVFYWWFSRFAAPKVMFNINKLLTKISDAKSQSPTKPPSPSETSEANEASAEGFLCPSCLRAFPSADALQDHYETSHGSGLEVVCPTCRMRLGSEVELESHCARHHTPAAPDTEPAAVEQLQHELAALHASLREERSCSEELRTEVSRLHGAILNKGDTVEAEMLRSQVRALEEGKALLTSELVLARQQLGSDLQQARMEATQLRAQLEQMLQAQPEVLEKLSQSVQTVTEIPVATQQKVHRQDAQVQAAMAEPPPMCLVPTDTSKEENTRAAALATLTAEKQTLQLKLEEADRRLAEARIRTDKREAQHREALERSEAERRRLLDEVEAVRTQRASLTTSLEVAKQGLDAATSRAEELEAALALERQRSGSEIQARQTEVDDLRSQLSALEAALRDSAQTSQTQLAEYRTQAESHAEQAARLVAQLKACESELALCREQLATSQREAQASREELVAGRAEKVELAQAVQALHQAKGRLADQLSALELEVGNLRNSQVALEADRAALELEAEQLRKSHAAHEAGRSALEMQLAEVQQKCDRQASDHQQALQGLQADLTRALNRAAHACSELEAEQQRCARQEAALEALREQLASEQANRQAAQTQLDAAQGDKL
;
A
#
# COMPACT_ATOMS: atom_id res chain seq x y z
N MET A 1 -28.87 34.45 18.92
CA MET A 1 -27.91 34.32 20.05
C MET A 1 -26.65 35.09 19.68
N GLN A 2 -26.04 35.82 20.62
CA GLN A 2 -24.99 36.81 20.30
C GLN A 2 -24.06 37.07 21.51
N VAL A 3 -22.86 36.49 21.50
CA VAL A 3 -21.82 36.53 22.55
C VAL A 3 -20.48 36.38 21.78
N ARG A 4 -19.52 37.33 21.63
CA ARG A 4 -18.81 38.28 22.54
C ARG A 4 -18.00 37.56 23.63
N LEU A 5 -16.70 37.81 23.88
CA LEU A 5 -15.70 38.73 23.33
C LEU A 5 -14.29 38.30 23.84
N HIS A 6 -13.18 38.87 23.32
CA HIS A 6 -11.87 39.01 24.01
C HIS A 6 -11.02 37.73 24.32
N TRP A 7 -9.71 37.79 24.62
CA TRP A 7 -8.55 38.65 24.20
C TRP A 7 -7.26 38.04 24.81
N LEU A 8 -6.12 38.03 24.10
CA LEU A 8 -4.79 38.41 24.63
C LEU A 8 -3.70 38.43 23.52
N HIS A 9 -2.53 39.01 23.81
CA HIS A 9 -1.51 39.40 22.83
C HIS A 9 -0.12 39.58 23.50
N ARG A 10 0.98 39.46 22.72
CA ARG A 10 2.38 39.93 23.00
C ARG A 10 3.21 39.07 24.01
N CYS A 11 4.40 38.57 23.64
CA CYS A 11 5.76 39.19 23.62
C CYS A 11 6.48 39.14 25.00
N THR A 12 7.82 39.18 25.22
CA THR A 12 9.05 39.33 24.39
C THR A 12 10.30 39.01 25.26
N ALA A 13 11.44 38.59 24.70
CA ALA A 13 12.79 38.74 25.30
C ALA A 13 13.94 38.43 24.30
N LEU A 14 15.18 38.86 24.60
CA LEU A 14 16.38 38.76 23.75
C LEU A 14 17.67 38.60 24.60
N VAL A 15 18.60 37.71 24.18
CA VAL A 15 20.09 37.89 24.19
C VAL A 15 20.78 37.98 25.60
N PRO A 16 22.13 37.75 25.78
CA PRO A 16 23.12 36.92 25.06
C PRO A 16 23.76 35.80 25.93
N VAL A 17 24.46 34.85 25.31
CA VAL A 17 25.73 34.26 25.85
C VAL A 17 26.70 34.04 24.68
N PHE A 18 28.00 34.24 24.91
CA PHE A 18 29.10 34.00 23.96
C PHE A 18 30.22 33.22 24.68
N VAL A 19 31.20 32.71 23.90
CA VAL A 19 32.43 32.00 24.36
C VAL A 19 32.24 30.52 24.79
N PHE A 20 33.23 29.69 24.45
CA PHE A 20 33.36 28.21 24.64
C PHE A 20 32.28 27.37 23.90
N TYR A 21 32.60 26.52 22.92
CA TYR A 21 33.80 25.69 22.77
C TYR A 21 34.39 25.69 21.33
N TRP A 22 35.71 25.51 21.23
CA TRP A 22 36.44 25.41 19.95
C TRP A 22 37.07 24.01 19.81
N TRP A 23 36.21 22.99 19.63
CA TRP A 23 36.62 21.59 19.45
C TRP A 23 35.54 20.80 18.68
N PHE A 24 35.92 19.65 18.10
CA PHE A 24 35.08 18.81 17.22
C PHE A 24 34.60 19.43 15.89
N SER A 25 35.52 19.54 14.93
CA SER A 25 35.20 19.52 13.48
C SER A 25 36.35 18.91 12.66
N ARG A 26 36.57 17.59 12.78
CA ARG A 26 37.43 16.83 11.84
C ARG A 26 37.13 15.32 11.81
N PHE A 27 35.91 14.95 11.43
CA PHE A 27 35.57 13.58 11.02
C PHE A 27 34.98 13.59 9.61
N ALA A 28 35.77 13.23 8.62
CA ALA A 28 35.30 12.90 7.28
C ALA A 28 35.08 11.38 7.20
N ALA A 29 33.86 10.95 6.85
CA ALA A 29 33.53 9.54 6.74
C ALA A 29 34.24 8.86 5.55
N PRO A 30 34.59 7.56 5.64
CA PRO A 30 35.26 6.85 4.56
C PRO A 30 34.31 6.56 3.38
N LYS A 31 34.77 6.81 2.15
CA LYS A 31 34.11 6.30 0.93
C LYS A 31 34.24 4.78 0.86
N VAL A 32 33.19 4.05 1.23
CA VAL A 32 33.10 2.60 0.97
C VAL A 32 32.70 2.38 -0.49
N MET A 33 33.65 1.98 -1.32
CA MET A 33 33.42 1.75 -2.75
C MET A 33 32.90 0.32 -2.99
N PHE A 34 31.59 0.16 -3.09
CA PHE A 34 30.95 -1.15 -3.20
C PHE A 34 31.15 -1.74 -4.62
N ASN A 35 32.03 -2.75 -4.74
CA ASN A 35 32.41 -3.31 -6.04
C ASN A 35 31.43 -4.41 -6.50
N ILE A 36 30.39 -4.01 -7.23
CA ILE A 36 29.27 -4.85 -7.70
C ILE A 36 29.74 -6.06 -8.55
N ASN A 37 30.83 -5.92 -9.30
CA ASN A 37 31.37 -7.01 -10.14
C ASN A 37 31.80 -8.25 -9.33
N LYS A 38 32.06 -8.10 -8.03
CA LYS A 38 32.41 -9.21 -7.11
C LYS A 38 31.19 -9.98 -6.57
N LEU A 39 29.97 -9.54 -6.89
CA LEU A 39 28.71 -10.24 -6.57
C LEU A 39 28.17 -11.01 -7.78
N LEU A 40 28.12 -10.39 -8.97
CA LEU A 40 27.58 -11.01 -10.19
C LEU A 40 28.36 -12.27 -10.61
N THR A 41 29.68 -12.24 -10.48
CA THR A 41 30.56 -13.40 -10.74
C THR A 41 30.19 -14.63 -9.90
N LYS A 42 29.74 -14.44 -8.65
CA LYS A 42 29.35 -15.55 -7.77
C LYS A 42 27.99 -16.19 -8.09
N ILE A 43 27.20 -15.60 -8.99
CA ILE A 43 25.86 -16.09 -9.34
C ILE A 43 25.87 -16.86 -10.67
N SER A 44 26.72 -16.46 -11.62
CA SER A 44 26.88 -17.18 -12.90
C SER A 44 27.47 -18.59 -12.75
N ASP A 45 28.48 -18.76 -11.90
CA ASP A 45 29.19 -20.05 -11.75
C ASP A 45 28.34 -21.15 -11.08
N ALA A 46 27.22 -20.79 -10.46
CA ALA A 46 26.30 -21.73 -9.81
C ALA A 46 25.49 -22.61 -10.79
N LYS A 47 25.64 -22.42 -12.11
CA LYS A 47 24.76 -23.05 -13.13
C LYS A 47 25.43 -24.08 -14.06
N SER A 48 26.55 -24.68 -13.67
CA SER A 48 27.14 -25.80 -14.43
C SER A 48 28.02 -26.77 -13.64
N GLN A 49 27.42 -27.62 -12.78
CA GLN A 49 27.98 -28.94 -12.45
C GLN A 49 26.97 -29.91 -11.82
N SER A 50 27.11 -31.20 -12.17
CA SER A 50 26.53 -32.34 -11.46
C SER A 50 27.59 -33.45 -11.34
N PRO A 51 27.52 -34.36 -10.34
CA PRO A 51 28.75 -34.94 -9.78
C PRO A 51 29.17 -36.31 -10.34
N THR A 52 30.48 -36.53 -10.49
CA THR A 52 31.12 -37.86 -10.58
C THR A 52 32.50 -37.86 -9.91
N LYS A 53 33.06 -39.06 -9.62
CA LYS A 53 34.25 -39.29 -8.77
C LYS A 53 35.60 -39.27 -9.53
N PRO A 54 36.74 -39.04 -8.84
CA PRO A 54 38.11 -39.10 -9.40
C PRO A 54 38.69 -40.54 -9.41
N PRO A 55 39.79 -40.83 -10.15
CA PRO A 55 41.14 -40.61 -9.61
C PRO A 55 42.26 -40.15 -10.61
N SER A 56 43.18 -39.31 -10.09
CA SER A 56 44.67 -39.38 -10.08
C SER A 56 45.45 -40.40 -10.98
N PRO A 57 46.79 -40.22 -11.23
CA PRO A 57 47.51 -39.04 -11.77
C PRO A 57 48.63 -39.37 -12.81
N SER A 58 49.24 -38.36 -13.44
CA SER A 58 50.63 -38.28 -13.99
C SER A 58 50.89 -36.81 -14.39
N GLU A 59 51.91 -36.11 -13.85
CA GLU A 59 53.29 -35.98 -14.41
C GLU A 59 53.32 -35.38 -15.83
N THR A 60 54.11 -34.34 -16.17
CA THR A 60 55.42 -33.87 -15.63
C THR A 60 55.62 -32.34 -15.63
N SER A 61 56.71 -31.89 -14.98
CA SER A 61 57.51 -30.65 -15.21
C SER A 61 57.43 -29.59 -14.11
N GLU A 62 58.54 -29.43 -13.41
CA GLU A 62 58.76 -28.45 -12.34
C GLU A 62 59.23 -27.10 -12.90
N ALA A 63 58.71 -25.97 -12.39
CA ALA A 63 59.36 -24.64 -12.51
C ALA A 63 58.78 -23.59 -11.53
N ASN A 64 59.22 -23.64 -10.27
CA ASN A 64 59.55 -22.44 -9.48
C ASN A 64 58.48 -21.32 -9.29
N GLU A 65 57.38 -21.59 -8.59
CA GLU A 65 56.63 -20.56 -7.86
C GLU A 65 56.55 -20.89 -6.35
N ALA A 66 57.52 -20.38 -5.60
CA ALA A 66 57.51 -20.40 -4.13
C ALA A 66 57.09 -19.03 -3.58
N SER A 67 56.03 -19.01 -2.77
CA SER A 67 55.64 -17.91 -1.87
C SER A 67 55.44 -16.52 -2.50
N ALA A 68 54.31 -16.35 -3.19
CA ALA A 68 53.73 -15.02 -3.49
C ALA A 68 52.86 -14.46 -2.33
N GLU A 69 52.77 -15.14 -1.18
CA GLU A 69 52.16 -14.62 0.05
C GLU A 69 53.08 -13.61 0.76
N GLY A 70 53.39 -12.51 0.07
CA GLY A 70 54.16 -11.39 0.61
C GLY A 70 53.25 -10.36 1.29
N PHE A 71 53.73 -9.77 2.39
CA PHE A 71 53.02 -8.70 3.09
C PHE A 71 53.18 -7.39 2.33
N LEU A 72 52.08 -6.83 1.82
CA LEU A 72 52.06 -5.59 1.03
C LEU A 72 52.01 -4.35 1.92
N CYS A 73 52.90 -3.38 1.68
CA CYS A 73 52.84 -2.09 2.36
C CYS A 73 51.65 -1.25 1.87
N PRO A 74 50.70 -0.84 2.75
CA PRO A 74 49.52 -0.09 2.31
C PRO A 74 49.86 1.35 1.83
N SER A 75 51.05 1.86 2.14
CA SER A 75 51.51 3.20 1.72
C SER A 75 52.21 3.21 0.36
N CYS A 76 52.91 2.13 -0.05
CA CYS A 76 53.73 2.10 -1.26
C CYS A 76 53.56 0.84 -2.14
N LEU A 77 52.74 -0.12 -1.72
CA LEU A 77 52.40 -1.37 -2.40
C LEU A 77 53.59 -2.29 -2.76
N ARG A 78 54.78 -2.09 -2.16
CA ARG A 78 55.84 -3.10 -2.18
C ARG A 78 55.45 -4.32 -1.35
N ALA A 79 55.77 -5.51 -1.86
CA ALA A 79 55.63 -6.77 -1.15
C ALA A 79 56.91 -7.09 -0.36
N PHE A 80 56.75 -7.57 0.87
CA PHE A 80 57.83 -7.94 1.78
C PHE A 80 57.71 -9.42 2.17
N PRO A 81 58.85 -10.13 2.36
CA PRO A 81 58.85 -11.58 2.60
C PRO A 81 58.42 -11.98 4.02
N SER A 82 58.24 -11.03 4.94
CA SER A 82 57.66 -11.26 6.26
C SER A 82 56.90 -10.02 6.74
N ALA A 83 56.04 -10.21 7.75
CA ALA A 83 55.35 -9.12 8.42
C ALA A 83 56.34 -8.18 9.13
N ASP A 84 57.43 -8.71 9.71
CA ASP A 84 58.46 -7.91 10.38
C ASP A 84 59.23 -7.03 9.37
N ALA A 85 59.57 -7.57 8.20
CA ALA A 85 60.21 -6.80 7.13
C ALA A 85 59.29 -5.72 6.54
N LEU A 86 57.97 -5.95 6.56
CA LEU A 86 56.99 -4.89 6.29
C LEU A 86 56.96 -3.86 7.43
N GLN A 87 56.97 -4.29 8.69
CA GLN A 87 56.89 -3.39 9.86
C GLN A 87 58.13 -2.49 9.95
N ASP A 88 59.34 -3.04 9.81
CA ASP A 88 60.60 -2.29 9.74
C ASP A 88 60.57 -1.26 8.59
N HIS A 89 60.11 -1.66 7.41
CA HIS A 89 59.90 -0.73 6.30
C HIS A 89 58.86 0.34 6.64
N TYR A 90 57.73 -0.02 7.24
CA TYR A 90 56.68 0.92 7.59
C TYR A 90 57.16 1.92 8.64
N GLU A 91 57.89 1.49 9.66
CA GLU A 91 58.42 2.38 10.70
C GLU A 91 59.53 3.30 10.15
N THR A 92 60.49 2.75 9.40
CA THR A 92 61.61 3.53 8.81
C THR A 92 61.19 4.45 7.67
N SER A 93 60.17 4.09 6.88
CA SER A 93 59.78 4.80 5.65
C SER A 93 58.46 5.57 5.77
N HIS A 94 57.61 5.24 6.75
CA HIS A 94 56.25 5.79 6.93
C HIS A 94 55.85 6.03 8.41
N GLY A 95 56.76 5.79 9.38
CA GLY A 95 56.46 5.82 10.82
C GLY A 95 57.27 6.85 11.62
N SER A 96 58.12 7.64 10.96
CA SER A 96 58.78 8.79 11.58
C SER A 96 57.74 9.90 11.83
N GLY A 97 57.20 9.92 13.05
CA GLY A 97 55.94 10.59 13.45
C GLY A 97 55.87 12.12 13.44
N LEU A 98 56.42 12.78 12.41
CA LEU A 98 56.20 14.20 12.09
C LEU A 98 55.77 14.38 10.62
N GLU A 99 55.14 13.38 10.02
CA GLU A 99 54.71 13.41 8.62
C GLU A 99 53.68 14.50 8.33
N VAL A 100 54.05 15.47 7.51
CA VAL A 100 53.12 16.47 6.97
C VAL A 100 52.55 15.92 5.67
N VAL A 101 51.29 15.51 5.70
CA VAL A 101 50.61 14.89 4.55
C VAL A 101 50.13 15.96 3.57
N CYS A 102 50.53 15.85 2.30
CA CYS A 102 50.05 16.76 1.27
C CYS A 102 48.52 16.67 1.10
N PRO A 103 47.76 17.78 1.19
CA PRO A 103 46.30 17.72 1.08
C PRO A 103 45.83 17.31 -0.33
N THR A 104 46.63 17.58 -1.37
CA THR A 104 46.26 17.37 -2.78
C THR A 104 46.48 15.93 -3.23
N CYS A 105 47.71 15.40 -3.14
CA CYS A 105 48.03 14.03 -3.57
C CYS A 105 48.08 12.98 -2.44
N ARG A 106 48.00 13.40 -1.17
CA ARG A 106 48.15 12.55 0.03
C ARG A 106 49.52 11.89 0.20
N MET A 107 50.55 12.33 -0.53
CA MET A 107 51.92 11.91 -0.28
C MET A 107 52.38 12.39 1.11
N ARG A 108 53.05 11.51 1.85
CA ARG A 108 53.62 11.77 3.18
C ARG A 108 55.03 12.33 3.01
N LEU A 109 55.36 13.38 3.76
CA LEU A 109 56.60 14.14 3.65
C LEU A 109 57.17 14.39 5.04
N GLY A 110 58.50 14.33 5.19
CA GLY A 110 59.18 14.32 6.48
C GLY A 110 59.26 15.69 7.17
N SER A 111 58.89 16.77 6.47
CA SER A 111 58.78 18.11 7.04
C SER A 111 57.80 19.01 6.29
N GLU A 112 57.40 20.11 6.92
CA GLU A 112 56.56 21.14 6.29
C GLU A 112 57.30 21.86 5.13
N VAL A 113 58.63 21.98 5.20
CA VAL A 113 59.46 22.53 4.11
C VAL A 113 59.50 21.58 2.90
N GLU A 114 59.50 20.26 3.15
CA GLU A 114 59.30 19.27 2.08
C GLU A 114 57.89 19.33 1.51
N LEU A 115 56.84 19.60 2.32
CA LEU A 115 55.50 19.87 1.81
C LEU A 115 55.48 21.11 0.92
N GLU A 116 56.03 22.24 1.35
CA GLU A 116 56.09 23.45 0.52
C GLU A 116 56.85 23.19 -0.79
N SER A 117 58.01 22.52 -0.74
CA SER A 117 58.80 22.21 -1.93
C SER A 117 58.10 21.22 -2.87
N HIS A 118 57.39 20.23 -2.32
CA HIS A 118 56.59 19.28 -3.09
C HIS A 118 55.38 19.96 -3.73
N CYS A 119 54.61 20.74 -2.96
CA CYS A 119 53.50 21.53 -3.49
C CYS A 119 53.99 22.50 -4.57
N ALA A 120 55.12 23.17 -4.36
CA ALA A 120 55.72 24.09 -5.33
C ALA A 120 56.33 23.41 -6.59
N ARG A 121 56.31 22.07 -6.67
CA ARG A 121 56.80 21.29 -7.84
C ARG A 121 55.73 20.41 -8.49
N HIS A 122 54.73 19.97 -7.75
CA HIS A 122 53.70 19.03 -8.21
C HIS A 122 52.28 19.60 -8.15
N HIS A 123 52.05 20.69 -7.40
CA HIS A 123 50.74 21.29 -7.15
C HIS A 123 50.73 22.82 -7.30
N THR A 124 51.81 23.40 -7.81
CA THR A 124 51.86 24.79 -8.24
C THR A 124 50.94 24.95 -9.45
N PRO A 125 49.91 25.79 -9.40
CA PRO A 125 49.31 26.26 -10.64
C PRO A 125 50.40 27.02 -11.41
N ALA A 126 50.60 26.64 -12.67
CA ALA A 126 51.29 27.50 -13.60
C ALA A 126 50.50 28.82 -13.79
N ALA A 127 51.09 29.80 -14.49
CA ALA A 127 50.39 31.02 -14.88
C ALA A 127 49.05 30.70 -15.59
N PRO A 128 48.04 31.59 -15.53
CA PRO A 128 46.61 31.24 -15.64
C PRO A 128 46.08 30.89 -17.05
N ASP A 129 46.92 30.31 -17.91
CA ASP A 129 46.61 29.95 -19.30
C ASP A 129 46.18 28.48 -19.48
N THR A 130 45.93 27.74 -18.39
CA THR A 130 45.58 26.30 -18.40
C THR A 130 44.15 25.96 -17.98
N GLU A 131 43.21 26.93 -18.04
CA GLU A 131 41.76 26.67 -18.11
C GLU A 131 41.38 25.48 -19.02
N PRO A 132 41.84 25.37 -20.29
CA PRO A 132 41.42 24.28 -21.17
C PRO A 132 41.75 22.89 -20.62
N ALA A 133 42.93 22.66 -20.03
CA ALA A 133 43.33 21.33 -19.57
C ALA A 133 42.50 20.83 -18.36
N ALA A 134 42.17 21.72 -17.42
CA ALA A 134 41.30 21.40 -16.30
C ALA A 134 39.86 21.16 -16.76
N VAL A 135 39.38 21.95 -17.72
CA VAL A 135 38.06 21.78 -18.34
C VAL A 135 37.98 20.49 -19.16
N GLU A 136 39.01 20.13 -19.93
CA GLU A 136 39.11 18.87 -20.67
C GLU A 136 39.09 17.66 -19.73
N GLN A 137 39.80 17.70 -18.61
CA GLN A 137 39.75 16.61 -17.63
C GLN A 137 38.37 16.48 -16.98
N LEU A 138 37.72 17.60 -16.61
CA LEU A 138 36.34 17.58 -16.11
C LEU A 138 35.35 17.09 -17.19
N GLN A 139 35.55 17.41 -18.47
CA GLN A 139 34.76 16.86 -19.57
C GLN A 139 34.98 15.35 -19.73
N HIS A 140 36.21 14.85 -19.53
CA HIS A 140 36.51 13.43 -19.57
C HIS A 140 35.88 12.67 -18.39
N GLU A 141 35.93 13.23 -17.18
CA GLU A 141 35.25 12.67 -16.00
C GLU A 141 33.72 12.70 -16.16
N LEU A 142 33.14 13.76 -16.72
CA LEU A 142 31.73 13.82 -17.08
C LEU A 142 31.35 12.82 -18.18
N ALA A 143 32.23 12.59 -19.17
CA ALA A 143 32.00 11.58 -20.21
C ALA A 143 32.03 10.15 -19.62
N ALA A 144 32.96 9.87 -18.71
CA ALA A 144 33.03 8.60 -17.98
C ALA A 144 31.80 8.37 -17.08
N LEU A 145 31.36 9.41 -16.35
CA LEU A 145 30.13 9.36 -15.56
C LEU A 145 28.88 9.17 -16.43
N HIS A 146 28.80 9.80 -17.61
CA HIS A 146 27.73 9.56 -18.59
C HIS A 146 27.79 8.17 -19.23
N ALA A 147 28.97 7.54 -19.33
CA ALA A 147 29.11 6.15 -19.75
C ALA A 147 28.58 5.19 -18.66
N SER A 148 29.09 5.32 -17.44
CA SER A 148 28.65 4.51 -16.29
C SER A 148 27.14 4.66 -16.00
N LEU A 149 26.59 5.87 -16.10
CA LEU A 149 25.14 6.10 -15.95
C LEU A 149 24.31 5.48 -17.10
N ARG A 150 24.89 5.27 -18.29
CA ARG A 150 24.25 4.58 -19.41
C ARG A 150 24.30 3.05 -19.20
N GLU A 151 25.40 2.54 -18.69
CA GLU A 151 25.58 1.14 -18.30
C GLU A 151 24.63 0.75 -17.15
N GLU A 152 24.52 1.56 -16.09
CA GLU A 152 23.53 1.37 -15.02
C GLU A 152 22.09 1.34 -15.53
N ARG A 153 21.76 2.18 -16.54
CA ARG A 153 20.44 2.17 -17.18
C ARG A 153 20.20 0.88 -17.98
N SER A 154 21.18 0.42 -18.76
CA SER A 154 21.10 -0.88 -19.46
C SER A 154 20.85 -2.02 -18.47
N CYS A 155 21.68 -2.12 -17.43
CA CYS A 155 21.54 -3.11 -16.36
C CYS A 155 20.17 -3.01 -15.64
N SER A 156 19.62 -1.80 -15.46
CA SER A 156 18.29 -1.60 -14.88
C SER A 156 17.16 -2.04 -15.80
N GLU A 157 17.31 -1.87 -17.11
CA GLU A 157 16.34 -2.29 -18.13
C GLU A 157 16.40 -3.81 -18.38
N GLU A 158 17.60 -4.39 -18.42
CA GLU A 158 17.83 -5.84 -18.42
C GLU A 158 17.23 -6.50 -17.16
N LEU A 159 17.44 -5.93 -15.98
CA LEU A 159 16.82 -6.42 -14.75
C LEU A 159 15.28 -6.33 -14.79
N ARG A 160 14.70 -5.28 -15.40
CA ARG A 160 13.24 -5.20 -15.61
C ARG A 160 12.73 -6.26 -16.57
N THR A 161 13.42 -6.52 -17.68
CA THR A 161 12.97 -7.55 -18.64
C THR A 161 13.07 -8.94 -18.03
N GLU A 162 14.12 -9.22 -17.26
CA GLU A 162 14.27 -10.48 -16.53
C GLU A 162 13.20 -10.64 -15.42
N VAL A 163 12.95 -9.62 -14.59
CA VAL A 163 11.85 -9.66 -13.60
C VAL A 163 10.49 -9.85 -14.28
N SER A 164 10.26 -9.25 -15.44
CA SER A 164 9.02 -9.46 -16.21
C SER A 164 8.93 -10.88 -16.77
N ARG A 165 10.05 -11.45 -17.24
CA ARG A 165 10.16 -12.84 -17.71
C ARG A 165 9.90 -13.84 -16.57
N LEU A 166 10.40 -13.57 -15.37
CA LEU A 166 10.14 -14.36 -14.17
C LEU A 166 8.66 -14.32 -13.76
N HIS A 167 8.01 -13.14 -13.80
CA HIS A 167 6.57 -13.03 -13.57
C HIS A 167 5.75 -13.83 -14.60
N GLY A 168 6.09 -13.74 -15.89
CA GLY A 168 5.45 -14.58 -16.93
C GLY A 168 5.66 -16.07 -16.70
N ALA A 169 6.85 -16.49 -16.25
CA ALA A 169 7.13 -17.87 -15.90
C ALA A 169 6.33 -18.36 -14.69
N ILE A 170 6.12 -17.52 -13.67
CA ILE A 170 5.29 -17.83 -12.49
C ILE A 170 3.82 -18.04 -12.92
N LEU A 171 3.26 -17.12 -13.73
CA LEU A 171 1.88 -17.23 -14.23
C LEU A 171 1.67 -18.52 -15.04
N ASN A 172 2.63 -18.88 -15.90
CA ASN A 172 2.56 -20.10 -16.72
C ASN A 172 2.79 -21.41 -15.94
N LYS A 173 3.36 -21.37 -14.73
CA LYS A 173 3.69 -22.56 -13.92
C LYS A 173 2.76 -22.80 -12.73
N GLY A 174 1.75 -21.95 -12.53
CA GLY A 174 0.70 -22.11 -11.51
C GLY A 174 1.27 -22.27 -10.09
N ASP A 175 0.64 -23.10 -9.27
CA ASP A 175 1.13 -23.44 -7.93
C ASP A 175 1.95 -24.74 -7.92
N THR A 176 3.08 -24.67 -8.62
CA THR A 176 4.17 -25.66 -8.51
C THR A 176 5.25 -25.16 -7.54
N VAL A 177 6.01 -26.10 -6.95
CA VAL A 177 7.17 -25.79 -6.08
C VAL A 177 8.20 -24.93 -6.83
N GLU A 178 8.34 -25.12 -8.14
CA GLU A 178 9.21 -24.28 -8.98
C GLU A 178 8.68 -22.83 -9.09
N ALA A 179 7.37 -22.64 -9.26
CA ALA A 179 6.77 -21.31 -9.24
C ALA A 179 6.91 -20.64 -7.86
N GLU A 180 6.85 -21.39 -6.76
CA GLU A 180 7.12 -20.86 -5.42
C GLU A 180 8.59 -20.44 -5.22
N MET A 181 9.54 -21.22 -5.73
CA MET A 181 10.95 -20.84 -5.77
C MET A 181 11.17 -19.55 -6.59
N LEU A 182 10.53 -19.42 -7.75
CA LEU A 182 10.58 -18.20 -8.57
C LEU A 182 9.93 -17.01 -7.83
N ARG A 183 8.81 -17.20 -7.12
CA ARG A 183 8.19 -16.19 -6.25
C ARG A 183 9.06 -15.80 -5.05
N SER A 184 9.95 -16.68 -4.57
CA SER A 184 10.96 -16.32 -3.57
C SER A 184 12.10 -15.51 -4.19
N GLN A 185 12.59 -15.89 -5.36
CA GLN A 185 13.65 -15.18 -6.08
C GLN A 185 13.25 -13.76 -6.49
N VAL A 186 12.00 -13.56 -6.95
CA VAL A 186 11.46 -12.22 -7.25
C VAL A 186 11.44 -11.34 -6.00
N ARG A 187 10.94 -11.84 -4.86
CA ARG A 187 10.91 -11.06 -3.60
C ARG A 187 12.29 -10.62 -3.14
N ALA A 188 13.30 -11.49 -3.23
CA ALA A 188 14.68 -11.12 -2.88
C ALA A 188 15.25 -10.00 -3.79
N LEU A 189 14.88 -9.97 -5.08
CA LEU A 189 15.26 -8.89 -6.00
C LEU A 189 14.50 -7.58 -5.70
N GLU A 190 13.24 -7.66 -5.27
CA GLU A 190 12.42 -6.51 -4.88
C GLU A 190 12.90 -5.90 -3.55
N GLU A 191 13.28 -6.73 -2.57
CA GLU A 191 13.91 -6.33 -1.31
C GLU A 191 15.27 -5.65 -1.56
N GLY A 192 16.13 -6.25 -2.39
CA GLY A 192 17.42 -5.65 -2.78
C GLY A 192 17.26 -4.30 -3.50
N LYS A 193 16.27 -4.20 -4.40
CA LYS A 193 15.87 -2.94 -5.05
C LYS A 193 15.38 -1.91 -4.03
N ALA A 194 14.57 -2.30 -3.05
CA ALA A 194 14.07 -1.40 -2.02
C ALA A 194 15.21 -0.80 -1.18
N LEU A 195 16.17 -1.64 -0.75
CA LEU A 195 17.39 -1.21 -0.06
C LEU A 195 18.19 -0.19 -0.88
N LEU A 196 18.52 -0.50 -2.14
CA LEU A 196 19.26 0.41 -3.03
C LEU A 196 18.51 1.73 -3.26
N THR A 197 17.18 1.72 -3.35
CA THR A 197 16.41 2.98 -3.43
C THR A 197 16.42 3.77 -2.12
N SER A 198 16.50 3.11 -0.97
CA SER A 198 16.65 3.77 0.34
C SER A 198 18.02 4.43 0.47
N GLU A 199 19.10 3.71 0.14
CA GLU A 199 20.46 4.23 0.11
C GLU A 199 20.60 5.42 -0.84
N LEU A 200 20.02 5.34 -2.04
CA LEU A 200 20.02 6.43 -3.03
C LEU A 200 19.23 7.66 -2.57
N VAL A 201 18.14 7.48 -1.80
CA VAL A 201 17.41 8.59 -1.16
C VAL A 201 18.24 9.23 -0.06
N LEU A 202 18.89 8.43 0.80
CA LEU A 202 19.79 8.92 1.85
C LEU A 202 21.00 9.67 1.27
N ALA A 203 21.61 9.15 0.20
CA ALA A 203 22.72 9.81 -0.49
C ALA A 203 22.29 11.15 -1.11
N ARG A 204 21.08 11.24 -1.69
CA ARG A 204 20.51 12.51 -2.19
C ARG A 204 20.21 13.49 -1.05
N GLN A 205 19.73 13.01 0.09
CA GLN A 205 19.47 13.84 1.26
C GLN A 205 20.77 14.41 1.83
N GLN A 206 21.80 13.57 1.99
CA GLN A 206 23.14 14.00 2.42
C GLN A 206 23.72 15.03 1.45
N LEU A 207 23.72 14.76 0.14
CA LEU A 207 24.23 15.71 -0.86
C LEU A 207 23.45 17.05 -0.84
N GLY A 208 22.15 17.01 -0.53
CA GLY A 208 21.33 18.21 -0.32
C GLY A 208 21.75 19.01 0.92
N SER A 209 22.03 18.33 2.03
CA SER A 209 22.57 18.94 3.25
C SER A 209 23.97 19.51 3.03
N ASP A 210 24.87 18.78 2.37
CA ASP A 210 26.23 19.21 2.06
C ASP A 210 26.23 20.44 1.13
N LEU A 211 25.34 20.47 0.13
CA LEU A 211 25.18 21.61 -0.77
C LEU A 211 24.56 22.83 -0.07
N GLN A 212 23.65 22.62 0.90
CA GLN A 212 23.15 23.69 1.77
C GLN A 212 24.25 24.24 2.69
N GLN A 213 25.09 23.37 3.26
CA GLN A 213 26.24 23.75 4.08
C GLN A 213 27.25 24.58 3.25
N ALA A 214 27.64 24.11 2.07
CA ALA A 214 28.53 24.84 1.17
C ALA A 214 27.96 26.20 0.73
N ARG A 215 26.62 26.32 0.59
CA ARG A 215 25.97 27.63 0.35
C ARG A 215 26.08 28.58 1.55
N MET A 216 25.95 28.07 2.78
CA MET A 216 26.12 28.88 4.00
C MET A 216 27.57 29.32 4.20
N GLU A 217 28.53 28.44 3.89
CA GLU A 217 29.96 28.77 3.90
C GLU A 217 30.29 29.82 2.82
N ALA A 218 29.73 29.68 1.61
CA ALA A 218 29.91 30.66 0.54
C ALA A 218 29.28 32.03 0.85
N THR A 219 28.14 32.11 1.55
CA THR A 219 27.58 33.40 2.01
C THR A 219 28.37 33.99 3.17
N GLN A 220 28.88 33.17 4.09
CA GLN A 220 29.75 33.61 5.17
C GLN A 220 31.10 34.16 4.64
N LEU A 221 31.72 33.49 3.67
CA LEU A 221 32.95 33.96 3.01
C LEU A 221 32.72 35.26 2.21
N ARG A 222 31.56 35.42 1.56
CA ARG A 222 31.17 36.69 0.91
C ARG A 222 30.99 37.82 1.92
N ALA A 223 30.32 37.57 3.04
CA ALA A 223 30.17 38.56 4.10
C ALA A 223 31.53 38.96 4.72
N GLN A 224 32.45 38.01 4.87
CA GLN A 224 33.83 38.29 5.31
C GLN A 224 34.60 39.13 4.29
N LEU A 225 34.46 38.84 2.98
CA LEU A 225 35.05 39.66 1.91
C LEU A 225 34.46 41.07 1.88
N GLU A 226 33.15 41.23 1.99
CA GLU A 226 32.48 42.54 2.09
C GLU A 226 32.95 43.32 3.33
N GLN A 227 33.09 42.65 4.47
CA GLN A 227 33.63 43.25 5.70
C GLN A 227 35.10 43.67 5.55
N MET A 228 35.93 42.86 4.88
CA MET A 228 37.34 43.22 4.57
C MET A 228 37.43 44.39 3.59
N LEU A 229 36.57 44.45 2.58
CA LEU A 229 36.51 45.58 1.64
C LEU A 229 36.05 46.87 2.32
N GLN A 230 35.06 46.79 3.22
CA GLN A 230 34.63 47.92 4.06
C GLN A 230 35.71 48.38 5.06
N ALA A 231 36.70 47.53 5.38
CA ALA A 231 37.84 47.87 6.23
C ALA A 231 39.03 48.51 5.48
N GLN A 232 39.02 48.60 4.14
CA GLN A 232 40.11 49.21 3.37
C GLN A 232 40.09 50.73 3.09
N PRO A 233 39.05 51.56 3.36
CA PRO A 233 39.08 52.98 2.96
C PRO A 233 40.22 53.76 3.63
N GLU A 234 40.55 53.43 4.88
CA GLU A 234 41.69 54.01 5.60
C GLU A 234 43.06 53.81 4.91
N VAL A 235 43.23 52.74 4.13
CA VAL A 235 44.51 52.45 3.45
C VAL A 235 44.63 53.28 2.17
N LEU A 236 43.53 53.40 1.42
CA LEU A 236 43.45 54.21 0.20
C LEU A 236 43.59 55.72 0.50
N GLU A 237 43.01 56.19 1.60
CA GLU A 237 43.12 57.59 2.01
C GLU A 237 44.53 57.98 2.51
N LYS A 238 45.24 57.06 3.18
CA LYS A 238 46.65 57.27 3.56
C LYS A 238 47.59 57.27 2.34
N LEU A 239 47.24 56.53 1.28
CA LEU A 239 47.98 56.54 0.01
C LEU A 239 47.74 57.82 -0.80
N SER A 240 46.50 58.33 -0.88
CA SER A 240 46.22 59.56 -1.66
C SER A 240 46.90 60.81 -1.07
N GLN A 241 46.91 60.94 0.27
CA GLN A 241 47.59 62.01 0.99
C GLN A 241 49.12 62.01 0.79
N SER A 242 49.70 60.86 0.42
CA SER A 242 51.15 60.69 0.22
C SER A 242 51.66 61.15 -1.16
N VAL A 243 50.77 61.46 -2.10
CA VAL A 243 51.12 61.78 -3.51
C VAL A 243 51.10 63.29 -3.81
N GLN A 244 50.44 64.11 -2.98
CA GLN A 244 50.16 65.52 -3.28
C GLN A 244 51.21 66.53 -2.78
N THR A 245 52.36 66.09 -2.26
CA THR A 245 53.31 66.96 -1.52
C THR A 245 54.62 67.26 -2.25
N VAL A 246 54.78 66.92 -3.54
CA VAL A 246 56.05 67.10 -4.28
C VAL A 246 55.87 67.69 -5.70
N THR A 247 55.42 68.94 -5.81
CA THR A 247 55.76 69.87 -6.92
C THR A 247 55.29 71.30 -6.60
N GLU A 248 56.18 72.19 -6.13
CA GLU A 248 56.09 73.66 -6.35
C GLU A 248 57.31 74.42 -5.77
N ILE A 249 58.27 74.83 -6.61
CA ILE A 249 59.19 75.97 -6.36
C ILE A 249 59.49 76.65 -7.73
N PRO A 250 59.38 77.99 -7.88
CA PRO A 250 59.56 78.68 -9.17
C PRO A 250 60.92 79.37 -9.33
N VAL A 251 61.32 79.64 -10.59
CA VAL A 251 62.40 80.57 -10.98
C VAL A 251 61.98 81.35 -12.24
N ALA A 252 62.46 82.59 -12.38
CA ALA A 252 62.13 83.50 -13.49
C ALA A 252 63.33 84.36 -13.93
N THR A 253 63.10 85.25 -14.92
CA THR A 253 63.85 86.49 -15.25
C THR A 253 64.91 86.43 -16.38
N GLN A 254 65.03 87.56 -17.11
CA GLN A 254 66.11 88.00 -18.05
C GLN A 254 66.07 87.41 -19.48
N GLN A 255 66.43 88.13 -20.58
CA GLN A 255 66.80 89.56 -20.77
C GLN A 255 66.55 90.08 -22.23
N LYS A 256 66.97 91.33 -22.54
CA LYS A 256 66.65 92.13 -23.76
C LYS A 256 67.77 93.18 -24.03
N VAL A 257 68.23 93.41 -25.29
CA VAL A 257 69.06 94.58 -25.79
C VAL A 257 69.48 94.36 -27.28
N HIS A 258 69.09 95.20 -28.29
CA HIS A 258 69.84 96.29 -29.01
C HIS A 258 70.81 95.83 -30.16
N ARG A 259 71.31 96.62 -31.15
CA ARG A 259 71.11 97.97 -31.80
C ARG A 259 71.88 98.00 -33.16
N GLN A 260 71.44 98.62 -34.29
CA GLN A 260 71.50 100.02 -34.82
C GLN A 260 72.83 100.57 -35.48
N ASP A 261 72.65 101.23 -36.66
CA ASP A 261 73.27 102.48 -37.22
C ASP A 261 74.62 102.57 -38.03
N ALA A 262 74.66 103.61 -38.92
CA ALA A 262 75.79 104.54 -39.31
C ALA A 262 76.67 104.43 -40.61
N GLN A 263 76.21 105.05 -41.72
CA GLN A 263 76.76 106.19 -42.54
C GLN A 263 78.27 106.69 -42.66
N VAL A 264 78.64 107.22 -43.87
CA VAL A 264 79.30 108.56 -44.23
C VAL A 264 80.83 108.78 -44.63
N GLN A 265 81.07 109.17 -45.92
CA GLN A 265 81.84 110.29 -46.61
C GLN A 265 83.37 110.69 -46.58
N ALA A 266 83.94 110.98 -47.79
CA ALA A 266 84.60 112.25 -48.34
C ALA A 266 86.12 112.70 -48.26
N ALA A 267 86.48 113.64 -49.20
CA ALA A 267 87.57 114.70 -49.27
C ALA A 267 88.99 114.42 -49.89
N MET A 268 89.89 115.35 -50.35
CA MET A 268 89.89 116.69 -51.05
C MET A 268 91.30 117.01 -51.72
N ALA A 269 91.65 118.25 -52.19
CA ALA A 269 92.66 118.51 -53.28
C ALA A 269 93.50 119.86 -53.34
N GLU A 270 94.55 119.92 -54.21
CA GLU A 270 95.28 121.07 -54.88
C GLU A 270 96.17 122.10 -54.07
N PRO A 271 96.90 123.16 -54.59
CA PRO A 271 97.61 123.46 -55.90
C PRO A 271 99.14 123.98 -55.88
N PRO A 272 99.62 125.21 -56.32
CA PRO A 272 100.72 125.53 -57.33
C PRO A 272 101.94 126.41 -56.79
N PRO A 273 102.61 127.50 -57.39
CA PRO A 273 102.84 128.11 -58.77
C PRO A 273 104.25 128.83 -59.16
N MET A 274 104.57 129.09 -60.47
CA MET A 274 105.39 130.24 -61.10
C MET A 274 106.94 130.44 -60.78
N CYS A 275 107.87 131.35 -61.26
CA CYS A 275 108.30 132.17 -62.49
C CYS A 275 109.65 132.98 -62.21
N LEU A 276 110.42 133.82 -63.01
CA LEU A 276 110.71 134.20 -64.46
C LEU A 276 111.91 135.27 -64.64
N VAL A 277 112.86 135.11 -65.62
CA VAL A 277 113.54 136.16 -66.55
C VAL A 277 114.39 137.36 -65.93
N PRO A 278 115.19 138.34 -66.56
CA PRO A 278 115.77 138.69 -67.93
C PRO A 278 117.31 139.17 -68.11
N THR A 279 117.78 139.39 -69.38
CA THR A 279 118.71 140.41 -70.05
C THR A 279 120.15 140.91 -69.64
N ASP A 280 121.11 140.85 -70.62
CA ASP A 280 122.03 141.90 -71.24
C ASP A 280 123.20 142.66 -70.48
N THR A 281 124.27 143.30 -71.07
CA THR A 281 125.01 143.29 -72.40
C THR A 281 126.43 144.00 -72.42
N SER A 282 127.35 143.53 -73.31
CA SER A 282 128.44 144.24 -74.08
C SER A 282 129.86 144.63 -73.53
N LYS A 283 130.85 144.48 -74.45
CA LYS A 283 132.21 145.11 -74.64
C LYS A 283 133.53 144.64 -73.93
N GLU A 284 134.50 144.35 -74.82
CA GLU A 284 135.98 144.52 -74.87
C GLU A 284 136.67 145.46 -73.84
N GLU A 285 137.97 145.36 -73.50
CA GLU A 285 139.05 144.38 -73.75
C GLU A 285 140.17 144.56 -72.69
N ASN A 286 140.60 143.50 -71.99
CA ASN A 286 141.86 143.39 -71.19
C ASN A 286 141.96 142.01 -70.45
N THR A 287 141.54 140.94 -71.12
CA THR A 287 142.42 139.89 -71.66
C THR A 287 143.11 138.95 -70.64
N ARG A 288 142.60 137.71 -70.64
CA ARG A 288 143.26 136.42 -70.30
C ARG A 288 143.59 136.07 -68.84
N ALA A 289 143.97 136.99 -67.95
CA ALA A 289 144.36 136.60 -66.58
C ALA A 289 143.18 136.11 -65.71
N ALA A 290 142.07 136.88 -65.67
CA ALA A 290 140.94 136.58 -64.79
C ALA A 290 140.06 135.40 -65.26
N ALA A 291 139.99 135.15 -66.57
CA ALA A 291 139.03 134.22 -67.18
C ALA A 291 139.26 132.74 -66.81
N LEU A 292 140.46 132.35 -66.37
CA LEU A 292 140.75 130.97 -65.97
C LEU A 292 140.14 130.61 -64.60
N ALA A 293 139.99 131.60 -63.71
CA ALA A 293 139.52 131.41 -62.34
C ALA A 293 137.99 131.26 -62.26
N THR A 294 137.24 132.00 -63.09
CA THR A 294 135.77 131.84 -63.18
C THR A 294 135.40 130.46 -63.73
N LEU A 295 136.03 130.01 -64.80
CA LEU A 295 135.76 128.70 -65.41
C LEU A 295 136.01 127.51 -64.44
N THR A 296 136.96 127.64 -63.51
CA THR A 296 137.19 126.61 -62.48
C THR A 296 136.11 126.60 -61.41
N ALA A 297 135.61 127.76 -60.99
CA ALA A 297 134.48 127.87 -60.05
C ALA A 297 133.15 127.42 -60.67
N GLU A 298 132.91 127.75 -61.93
CA GLU A 298 131.74 127.30 -62.70
C GLU A 298 131.73 125.77 -62.84
N LYS A 299 132.87 125.16 -63.17
CA LYS A 299 133.00 123.69 -63.22
C LYS A 299 132.61 123.02 -61.91
N GLN A 300 133.14 123.50 -60.77
CA GLN A 300 132.80 122.95 -59.45
C GLN A 300 131.31 123.13 -59.12
N THR A 301 130.75 124.29 -59.46
CA THR A 301 129.32 124.60 -59.24
C THR A 301 128.41 123.70 -60.09
N LEU A 302 128.79 123.38 -61.33
CA LEU A 302 128.07 122.44 -62.18
C LEU A 302 128.19 120.99 -61.69
N GLN A 303 129.35 120.61 -61.15
CA GLN A 303 129.59 119.27 -60.64
C GLN A 303 128.70 118.96 -59.41
N LEU A 304 128.60 119.89 -58.45
CA LEU A 304 127.67 119.78 -57.32
C LEU A 304 126.19 119.78 -57.77
N LYS A 305 125.84 120.51 -58.83
CA LYS A 305 124.48 120.49 -59.40
C LYS A 305 124.15 119.16 -60.07
N LEU A 306 125.13 118.46 -60.63
CA LEU A 306 124.96 117.12 -61.21
C LEU A 306 124.74 116.08 -60.11
N GLU A 307 125.58 116.09 -59.06
CA GLU A 307 125.45 115.18 -57.91
C GLU A 307 124.09 115.36 -57.18
N GLU A 308 123.61 116.60 -57.04
CA GLU A 308 122.28 116.90 -56.48
C GLU A 308 121.13 116.48 -57.42
N ALA A 309 121.33 116.52 -58.75
CA ALA A 309 120.35 116.02 -59.71
C ALA A 309 120.27 114.48 -59.69
N ASP A 310 121.42 113.79 -59.61
CA ASP A 310 121.49 112.34 -59.49
C ASP A 310 120.90 111.85 -58.16
N ARG A 311 121.13 112.57 -57.05
CA ARG A 311 120.46 112.29 -55.77
C ARG A 311 118.94 112.41 -55.87
N ARG A 312 118.43 113.46 -56.54
CA ARG A 312 116.99 113.63 -56.79
C ARG A 312 116.42 112.54 -57.69
N LEU A 313 117.18 112.08 -58.68
CA LEU A 313 116.82 110.93 -59.53
C LEU A 313 116.77 109.62 -58.74
N ALA A 314 117.72 109.37 -57.85
CA ALA A 314 117.72 108.21 -56.96
C ALA A 314 116.52 108.23 -56.00
N GLU A 315 116.23 109.38 -55.37
CA GLU A 315 115.04 109.55 -54.54
C GLU A 315 113.73 109.39 -55.34
N ALA A 316 113.67 109.88 -56.58
CA ALA A 316 112.50 109.69 -57.44
C ALA A 316 112.26 108.21 -57.76
N ARG A 317 113.32 107.44 -58.05
CA ARG A 317 113.26 105.99 -58.25
C ARG A 317 112.78 105.26 -56.99
N ILE A 318 113.36 105.54 -55.82
CA ILE A 318 112.90 104.94 -54.56
C ILE A 318 111.41 105.23 -54.29
N ARG A 319 110.89 106.40 -54.72
CA ARG A 319 109.46 106.74 -54.62
C ARG A 319 108.59 106.02 -55.66
N THR A 320 109.08 105.73 -56.88
CA THR A 320 108.35 104.89 -57.85
C THR A 320 108.35 103.43 -57.41
N ASP A 321 109.52 102.89 -57.05
CA ASP A 321 109.70 101.49 -56.65
C ASP A 321 108.83 101.15 -55.43
N LYS A 322 108.73 102.08 -54.47
CA LYS A 322 107.83 101.96 -53.31
C LYS A 322 106.35 101.97 -53.70
N ARG A 323 105.94 102.80 -54.68
CA ARG A 323 104.55 102.80 -55.19
C ARG A 323 104.25 101.50 -55.94
N GLU A 324 105.18 101.00 -56.74
CA GLU A 324 105.05 99.72 -57.45
C GLU A 324 105.02 98.51 -56.51
N ALA A 325 105.76 98.56 -55.39
CA ALA A 325 105.64 97.56 -54.32
C ALA A 325 104.26 97.64 -53.65
N GLN A 326 103.78 98.83 -53.29
CA GLN A 326 102.45 99.03 -52.71
C GLN A 326 101.31 98.60 -53.65
N HIS A 327 101.43 98.84 -54.96
CA HIS A 327 100.49 98.35 -55.96
C HIS A 327 100.52 96.82 -56.12
N ARG A 328 101.71 96.19 -56.05
CA ARG A 328 101.82 94.72 -56.05
C ARG A 328 101.20 94.09 -54.80
N GLU A 329 101.51 94.60 -53.60
CA GLU A 329 100.87 94.14 -52.36
C GLU A 329 99.34 94.30 -52.40
N ALA A 330 98.82 95.39 -52.97
CA ALA A 330 97.39 95.60 -53.12
C ALA A 330 96.75 94.61 -54.10
N LEU A 331 97.44 94.29 -55.21
CA LEU A 331 96.99 93.30 -56.18
C LEU A 331 97.00 91.88 -55.56
N GLU A 332 98.06 91.51 -54.84
CA GLU A 332 98.19 90.22 -54.15
C GLU A 332 97.12 90.03 -53.07
N ARG A 333 96.79 91.09 -52.30
CA ARG A 333 95.66 91.08 -51.34
C ARG A 333 94.33 90.87 -52.05
N SER A 334 94.07 91.61 -53.13
CA SER A 334 92.85 91.48 -53.93
C SER A 334 92.73 90.09 -54.56
N GLU A 335 93.83 89.49 -55.02
CA GLU A 335 93.84 88.11 -55.51
C GLU A 335 93.62 87.07 -54.42
N ALA A 336 94.20 87.25 -53.22
CA ALA A 336 93.99 86.34 -52.10
C ALA A 336 92.54 86.38 -51.61
N GLU A 337 91.92 87.56 -51.55
CA GLU A 337 90.51 87.75 -51.23
C GLU A 337 89.61 87.14 -52.31
N ARG A 338 89.91 87.36 -53.59
CA ARG A 338 89.22 86.72 -54.72
C ARG A 338 89.30 85.19 -54.67
N ARG A 339 90.41 84.61 -54.22
CA ARG A 339 90.56 83.15 -54.05
C ARG A 339 89.67 82.65 -52.92
N ARG A 340 89.71 83.26 -51.73
CA ARG A 340 88.83 82.91 -50.60
C ARG A 340 87.35 82.94 -50.98
N LEU A 341 86.90 83.98 -51.68
CA LEU A 341 85.52 84.11 -52.13
C LEU A 341 85.11 83.03 -53.16
N LEU A 342 86.05 82.49 -53.94
CA LEU A 342 85.81 81.34 -54.81
C LEU A 342 85.71 80.04 -54.00
N ASP A 343 86.62 79.84 -53.03
CA ASP A 343 86.62 78.68 -52.14
C ASP A 343 85.32 78.61 -51.30
N GLU A 344 84.86 79.75 -50.77
CA GLU A 344 83.59 79.87 -50.05
C GLU A 344 82.37 79.57 -50.94
N VAL A 345 82.36 80.07 -52.19
CA VAL A 345 81.31 79.76 -53.16
C VAL A 345 81.30 78.28 -53.55
N GLU A 346 82.45 77.62 -53.60
CA GLU A 346 82.56 76.18 -53.86
C GLU A 346 82.14 75.32 -52.65
N ALA A 347 82.46 75.75 -51.43
CA ALA A 347 81.94 75.15 -50.20
C ALA A 347 80.40 75.26 -50.11
N VAL A 348 79.83 76.42 -50.44
CA VAL A 348 78.36 76.60 -50.49
C VAL A 348 77.73 75.76 -51.61
N ARG A 349 78.39 75.59 -52.76
CA ARG A 349 77.91 74.70 -53.84
C ARG A 349 77.89 73.23 -53.43
N THR A 350 78.97 72.74 -52.80
CA THR A 350 79.05 71.35 -52.35
C THR A 350 78.07 71.06 -51.21
N GLN A 351 77.93 71.98 -50.25
CA GLN A 351 76.88 71.91 -49.23
C GLN A 351 75.49 71.87 -49.86
N ARG A 352 75.18 72.75 -50.83
CA ARG A 352 73.89 72.74 -51.53
C ARG A 352 73.64 71.42 -52.27
N ALA A 353 74.67 70.86 -52.92
CA ALA A 353 74.56 69.55 -53.58
C ALA A 353 74.22 68.42 -52.59
N SER A 354 74.91 68.36 -51.44
CA SER A 354 74.60 67.35 -50.41
C SER A 354 73.18 67.49 -49.82
N LEU A 355 72.68 68.72 -49.67
CA LEU A 355 71.31 68.98 -49.23
C LEU A 355 70.28 68.61 -50.31
N THR A 356 70.57 68.83 -51.59
CA THR A 356 69.73 68.35 -52.70
C THR A 356 69.65 66.81 -52.70
N THR A 357 70.77 66.10 -52.61
CA THR A 357 70.79 64.63 -52.56
C THR A 357 70.06 64.10 -51.33
N SER A 358 70.22 64.74 -50.16
CA SER A 358 69.48 64.38 -48.95
C SER A 358 67.96 64.60 -49.09
N LEU A 359 67.55 65.67 -49.77
CA LEU A 359 66.14 65.93 -50.10
C LEU A 359 65.57 64.88 -51.06
N GLU A 360 66.36 64.43 -52.04
CA GLU A 360 65.97 63.39 -53.00
C GLU A 360 65.80 62.03 -52.34
N VAL A 361 66.72 61.65 -51.44
CA VAL A 361 66.57 60.43 -50.60
C VAL A 361 65.36 60.54 -49.67
N ALA A 362 65.12 61.72 -49.06
CA ALA A 362 63.95 61.93 -48.22
C ALA A 362 62.62 61.85 -48.99
N LYS A 363 62.58 62.33 -50.25
CA LYS A 363 61.44 62.15 -51.16
C LYS A 363 61.20 60.68 -51.48
N GLN A 364 62.24 59.96 -51.92
CA GLN A 364 62.14 58.53 -52.21
C GLN A 364 61.66 57.71 -50.98
N GLY A 365 62.09 58.10 -49.77
CA GLY A 365 61.59 57.52 -48.53
C GLY A 365 60.12 57.83 -48.23
N LEU A 366 59.64 59.03 -48.58
CA LEU A 366 58.23 59.41 -48.47
C LEU A 366 57.37 58.70 -49.52
N ASP A 367 57.81 58.66 -50.78
CA ASP A 367 57.11 58.01 -51.91
C ASP A 367 56.97 56.49 -51.64
N ALA A 368 58.00 55.86 -51.07
CA ALA A 368 57.95 54.47 -50.62
C ALA A 368 57.06 54.25 -49.38
N ALA A 369 56.88 55.27 -48.53
CA ALA A 369 55.99 55.22 -47.37
C ALA A 369 54.51 55.39 -47.78
N THR A 370 54.20 56.27 -48.74
CA THR A 370 52.84 56.41 -49.28
C THR A 370 52.43 55.18 -50.07
N SER A 371 53.31 54.63 -50.92
CA SER A 371 53.04 53.37 -51.64
C SER A 371 52.73 52.21 -50.67
N ARG A 372 53.46 52.09 -49.55
CA ARG A 372 53.15 51.09 -48.51
C ARG A 372 51.86 51.37 -47.75
N ALA A 373 51.47 52.63 -47.58
CA ALA A 373 50.18 52.98 -46.99
C ALA A 373 49.04 52.57 -47.92
N GLU A 374 49.15 52.84 -49.22
CA GLU A 374 48.20 52.42 -50.25
C GLU A 374 48.07 50.88 -50.33
N GLU A 375 49.19 50.14 -50.26
CA GLU A 375 49.20 48.67 -50.15
C GLU A 375 48.45 48.16 -48.91
N LEU A 376 48.66 48.78 -47.75
CA LEU A 376 48.00 48.41 -46.49
C LEU A 376 46.50 48.78 -46.48
N GLU A 377 46.12 49.92 -47.06
CA GLU A 377 44.71 50.30 -47.22
C GLU A 377 43.98 49.37 -48.19
N ALA A 378 44.63 48.96 -49.29
CA ALA A 378 44.09 47.97 -50.22
C ALA A 378 43.93 46.58 -49.55
N ALA A 379 44.90 46.15 -48.74
CA ALA A 379 44.81 44.92 -47.96
C ALA A 379 43.67 44.97 -46.93
N LEU A 380 43.52 46.08 -46.20
CA LEU A 380 42.41 46.29 -45.25
C LEU A 380 41.04 46.37 -45.95
N ALA A 381 40.97 46.92 -47.17
CA ALA A 381 39.75 46.92 -47.97
C ALA A 381 39.34 45.51 -48.41
N LEU A 382 40.31 44.70 -48.87
CA LEU A 382 40.09 43.28 -49.20
C LEU A 382 39.64 42.47 -47.97
N GLU A 383 40.23 42.69 -46.80
CA GLU A 383 39.86 41.95 -45.59
C GLU A 383 38.49 42.37 -45.04
N ARG A 384 38.11 43.65 -45.18
CA ARG A 384 36.73 44.14 -44.94
C ARG A 384 35.73 43.53 -45.92
N GLN A 385 36.11 43.33 -47.19
CA GLN A 385 35.25 42.68 -48.18
C GLN A 385 35.08 41.18 -47.87
N ARG A 386 36.14 40.47 -47.47
CA ARG A 386 36.09 39.06 -47.04
C ARG A 386 35.22 38.89 -45.81
N SER A 387 35.52 39.58 -44.72
CA SER A 387 34.75 39.49 -43.48
C SER A 387 33.28 39.90 -43.67
N GLY A 388 32.99 40.92 -44.49
CA GLY A 388 31.61 41.24 -44.89
C GLY A 388 30.91 40.11 -45.65
N SER A 389 31.62 39.42 -46.56
CA SER A 389 31.09 38.27 -47.32
C SER A 389 30.87 37.05 -46.43
N GLU A 390 31.78 36.78 -45.49
CA GLU A 390 31.66 35.70 -44.50
C GLU A 390 30.51 35.95 -43.53
N ILE A 391 30.36 37.17 -43.02
CA ILE A 391 29.21 37.57 -42.21
C ILE A 391 27.92 37.36 -43.00
N GLN A 392 27.86 37.79 -44.27
CA GLN A 392 26.68 37.58 -45.11
C GLN A 392 26.35 36.10 -45.34
N ALA A 393 27.36 35.24 -45.55
CA ALA A 393 27.19 33.80 -45.69
C ALA A 393 26.68 33.14 -44.39
N ARG A 394 27.21 33.56 -43.22
CA ARG A 394 26.70 33.12 -41.91
C ARG A 394 25.29 33.66 -41.63
N GLN A 395 24.96 34.84 -42.13
CA GLN A 395 23.60 35.40 -42.05
C GLN A 395 22.60 34.48 -42.78
N THR A 396 22.92 34.07 -44.01
CA THR A 396 22.08 33.14 -44.79
C THR A 396 21.98 31.75 -44.15
N GLU A 397 23.07 31.22 -43.60
CA GLU A 397 23.06 29.94 -42.87
C GLU A 397 22.14 30.00 -41.63
N VAL A 398 22.17 31.11 -40.88
CA VAL A 398 21.30 31.34 -39.72
C VAL A 398 19.83 31.49 -40.14
N ASP A 399 19.54 32.18 -41.24
CA ASP A 399 18.17 32.35 -41.72
C ASP A 399 17.59 31.06 -42.34
N ASP A 400 18.40 30.24 -43.03
CA ASP A 400 18.02 28.89 -43.45
C ASP A 400 17.73 27.98 -42.23
N LEU A 401 18.57 28.01 -41.19
CA LEU A 401 18.35 27.26 -39.96
C LEU A 401 17.09 27.71 -39.21
N ARG A 402 16.79 29.02 -39.20
CA ARG A 402 15.53 29.57 -38.67
C ARG A 402 14.31 29.06 -39.46
N SER A 403 14.41 29.02 -40.79
CA SER A 403 13.35 28.47 -41.65
C SER A 403 13.15 26.97 -41.41
N GLN A 404 14.21 26.20 -41.22
CA GLN A 404 14.14 24.77 -40.87
C GLN A 404 13.51 24.54 -39.49
N LEU A 405 13.89 25.32 -38.47
CA LEU A 405 13.28 25.28 -37.14
C LEU A 405 11.79 25.61 -37.18
N SER A 406 11.40 26.67 -37.88
CA SER A 406 9.99 27.05 -38.05
C SER A 406 9.16 25.95 -38.73
N ALA A 407 9.72 25.28 -39.75
CA ALA A 407 9.09 24.15 -40.42
C ALA A 407 8.95 22.91 -39.50
N LEU A 408 9.97 22.62 -38.68
CA LEU A 408 9.90 21.55 -37.68
C LEU A 408 8.88 21.86 -36.58
N GLU A 409 8.82 23.10 -36.09
CA GLU A 409 7.81 23.54 -35.12
C GLU A 409 6.39 23.49 -35.69
N ALA A 410 6.20 23.73 -36.99
CA ALA A 410 4.92 23.53 -37.66
C ALA A 410 4.55 22.04 -37.73
N ALA A 411 5.44 21.19 -38.25
CA ALA A 411 5.21 19.75 -38.34
C ALA A 411 4.95 19.09 -36.97
N LEU A 412 5.63 19.55 -35.91
CA LEU A 412 5.41 19.07 -34.54
C LEU A 412 4.02 19.48 -34.01
N ARG A 413 3.55 20.70 -34.32
CA ARG A 413 2.20 21.17 -33.99
C ARG A 413 1.13 20.38 -34.74
N ASP A 414 1.30 20.15 -36.03
CA ASP A 414 0.36 19.38 -36.85
C ASP A 414 0.28 17.91 -36.38
N SER A 415 1.42 17.32 -36.03
CA SER A 415 1.50 15.97 -35.43
C SER A 415 0.83 15.91 -34.06
N ALA A 416 1.04 16.91 -33.20
CA ALA A 416 0.38 17.01 -31.89
C ALA A 416 -1.13 17.22 -32.01
N GLN A 417 -1.58 18.05 -32.95
CA GLN A 417 -3.00 18.28 -33.23
C GLN A 417 -3.68 17.01 -33.79
N THR A 418 -3.02 16.30 -34.71
CA THR A 418 -3.48 14.99 -35.22
C THR A 418 -3.58 13.95 -34.10
N SER A 419 -2.62 13.94 -33.18
CA SER A 419 -2.65 13.07 -31.99
C SER A 419 -3.80 13.44 -31.05
N GLN A 420 -4.12 14.73 -30.90
CA GLN A 420 -5.25 15.20 -30.09
C GLN A 420 -6.61 14.84 -30.72
N THR A 421 -6.77 14.92 -32.05
CA THR A 421 -8.00 14.49 -32.71
C THR A 421 -8.21 12.98 -32.62
N GLN A 422 -7.16 12.17 -32.80
CA GLN A 422 -7.22 10.72 -32.57
C GLN A 422 -7.59 10.39 -31.12
N LEU A 423 -7.03 11.10 -30.12
CA LEU A 423 -7.41 10.91 -28.71
C LEU A 423 -8.85 11.36 -28.41
N ALA A 424 -9.41 12.31 -29.17
CA ALA A 424 -10.83 12.67 -29.06
C ALA A 424 -11.74 11.60 -29.68
N GLU A 425 -11.37 11.04 -30.84
CA GLU A 425 -12.08 9.92 -31.48
C GLU A 425 -12.07 8.65 -30.61
N TYR A 426 -10.93 8.29 -30.02
CA TYR A 426 -10.88 7.15 -29.08
C TYR A 426 -11.70 7.38 -27.81
N ARG A 427 -11.87 8.62 -27.35
CA ARG A 427 -12.77 8.94 -26.22
C ARG A 427 -14.23 8.76 -26.58
N THR A 428 -14.70 9.29 -27.72
CA THR A 428 -16.10 9.14 -28.12
C THR A 428 -16.45 7.68 -28.48
N GLN A 429 -15.49 6.91 -29.02
CA GLN A 429 -15.62 5.46 -29.16
C GLN A 429 -15.75 4.76 -27.80
N ALA A 430 -14.89 5.09 -26.82
CA ALA A 430 -14.95 4.51 -25.48
C ALA A 430 -16.26 4.86 -24.74
N GLU A 431 -16.75 6.09 -24.88
CA GLU A 431 -18.05 6.54 -24.36
C GLU A 431 -19.21 5.75 -25.01
N SER A 432 -19.19 5.57 -26.34
CA SER A 432 -20.18 4.77 -27.06
C SER A 432 -20.19 3.30 -26.63
N HIS A 433 -19.01 2.70 -26.43
CA HIS A 433 -18.89 1.33 -25.91
C HIS A 433 -19.33 1.23 -24.44
N ALA A 434 -19.09 2.25 -23.61
CA ALA A 434 -19.57 2.30 -22.23
C ALA A 434 -21.11 2.38 -22.17
N GLU A 435 -21.74 3.19 -23.04
CA GLU A 435 -23.20 3.18 -23.21
C GLU A 435 -23.72 1.80 -23.65
N GLN A 436 -23.07 1.17 -24.64
CA GLN A 436 -23.46 -0.14 -25.14
C GLN A 436 -23.37 -1.21 -24.04
N ALA A 437 -22.30 -1.20 -23.24
CA ALA A 437 -22.15 -2.07 -22.09
C ALA A 437 -23.23 -1.81 -21.02
N ALA A 438 -23.56 -0.55 -20.72
CA ALA A 438 -24.62 -0.19 -19.79
C ALA A 438 -26.01 -0.69 -20.26
N ARG A 439 -26.30 -0.59 -21.56
CA ARG A 439 -27.53 -1.13 -22.17
C ARG A 439 -27.60 -2.66 -22.05
N LEU A 440 -26.49 -3.37 -22.31
CA LEU A 440 -26.42 -4.83 -22.15
C LEU A 440 -26.59 -5.26 -20.69
N VAL A 441 -25.99 -4.55 -19.73
CA VAL A 441 -26.19 -4.80 -18.28
C VAL A 441 -27.64 -4.56 -17.85
N ALA A 442 -28.32 -3.55 -18.42
CA ALA A 442 -29.75 -3.33 -18.17
C ALA A 442 -30.62 -4.45 -18.74
N GLN A 443 -30.31 -4.95 -19.94
CA GLN A 443 -31.00 -6.09 -20.56
C GLN A 443 -30.81 -7.38 -19.77
N LEU A 444 -29.59 -7.68 -19.31
CA LEU A 444 -29.32 -8.84 -18.46
C LEU A 444 -30.15 -8.80 -17.17
N LYS A 445 -30.21 -7.65 -16.49
CA LYS A 445 -31.04 -7.48 -15.28
C LYS A 445 -32.54 -7.65 -15.53
N ALA A 446 -33.04 -7.26 -16.72
CA ALA A 446 -34.41 -7.52 -17.11
C ALA A 446 -34.67 -9.03 -17.25
N CYS A 447 -33.83 -9.74 -18.02
CA CYS A 447 -33.93 -11.19 -18.18
C CYS A 447 -33.73 -11.96 -16.86
N GLU A 448 -32.89 -11.48 -15.94
CA GLU A 448 -32.76 -12.03 -14.58
C GLU A 448 -34.06 -11.90 -13.78
N SER A 449 -34.77 -10.76 -13.89
CA SER A 449 -36.06 -10.56 -13.22
C SER A 449 -37.20 -11.37 -13.85
N GLU A 450 -37.20 -11.53 -15.18
CA GLU A 450 -38.13 -12.43 -15.89
C GLU A 450 -37.89 -13.89 -15.49
N LEU A 451 -36.62 -14.33 -15.42
CA LEU A 451 -36.27 -15.66 -14.94
C LEU A 451 -36.63 -15.88 -13.47
N ALA A 452 -36.56 -14.85 -12.62
CA ALA A 452 -37.03 -14.93 -11.24
C ALA A 452 -38.56 -15.12 -11.18
N LEU A 453 -39.33 -14.33 -11.95
CA LEU A 453 -40.79 -14.45 -12.06
C LEU A 453 -41.20 -15.86 -12.55
N CYS A 454 -40.56 -16.36 -13.61
CA CYS A 454 -40.83 -17.69 -14.16
C CYS A 454 -40.50 -18.82 -13.16
N ARG A 455 -39.46 -18.65 -12.31
CA ARG A 455 -39.14 -19.60 -11.23
C ARG A 455 -40.19 -19.57 -10.13
N GLU A 456 -40.70 -18.39 -9.76
CA GLU A 456 -41.76 -18.27 -8.77
C GLU A 456 -43.08 -18.87 -9.27
N GLN A 457 -43.47 -18.61 -10.52
CA GLN A 457 -44.63 -19.22 -11.18
C GLN A 457 -44.51 -20.75 -11.27
N LEU A 458 -43.32 -21.28 -11.60
CA LEU A 458 -43.07 -22.71 -11.55
C LEU A 458 -43.24 -23.27 -10.13
N ALA A 459 -42.76 -22.54 -9.12
CA ALA A 459 -42.87 -22.93 -7.71
C ALA A 459 -44.30 -22.81 -7.15
N THR A 460 -45.17 -21.92 -7.66
CA THR A 460 -46.62 -21.95 -7.33
C THR A 460 -47.30 -23.14 -7.99
N SER A 461 -47.12 -23.34 -9.29
CA SER A 461 -47.71 -24.47 -10.01
C SER A 461 -47.28 -25.84 -9.48
N GLN A 462 -46.04 -25.97 -8.98
CA GLN A 462 -45.58 -27.18 -8.29
C GLN A 462 -46.30 -27.40 -6.94
N ARG A 463 -46.55 -26.35 -6.16
CA ARG A 463 -47.32 -26.43 -4.90
C ARG A 463 -48.79 -26.78 -5.15
N GLU A 464 -49.40 -26.18 -6.16
CA GLU A 464 -50.77 -26.49 -6.60
C GLU A 464 -50.88 -27.96 -7.05
N ALA A 465 -49.97 -28.42 -7.90
CA ALA A 465 -49.92 -29.82 -8.34
C ALA A 465 -49.65 -30.82 -7.20
N GLN A 466 -48.88 -30.42 -6.18
CA GLN A 466 -48.69 -31.22 -4.97
C GLN A 466 -49.98 -31.29 -4.14
N ALA A 467 -50.65 -30.15 -3.90
CA ALA A 467 -51.92 -30.12 -3.15
C ALA A 467 -52.99 -30.99 -3.84
N SER A 468 -53.19 -30.86 -5.15
CA SER A 468 -54.11 -31.72 -5.91
C SER A 468 -53.72 -33.20 -5.88
N ARG A 469 -52.43 -33.52 -5.76
CA ARG A 469 -51.96 -34.90 -5.58
C ARG A 469 -52.27 -35.43 -4.18
N GLU A 470 -52.14 -34.61 -3.14
CA GLU A 470 -52.47 -34.95 -1.76
C GLU A 470 -53.99 -35.15 -1.58
N GLU A 471 -54.82 -34.27 -2.16
CA GLU A 471 -56.27 -34.45 -2.28
C GLU A 471 -56.64 -35.77 -2.99
N LEU A 472 -56.00 -36.08 -4.11
CA LEU A 472 -56.20 -37.34 -4.83
C LEU A 472 -55.71 -38.58 -4.05
N VAL A 473 -54.81 -38.44 -3.08
CA VAL A 473 -54.41 -39.52 -2.16
C VAL A 473 -55.42 -39.65 -1.02
N ALA A 474 -55.89 -38.54 -0.44
CA ALA A 474 -56.93 -38.53 0.58
C ALA A 474 -58.24 -39.17 0.06
N GLY A 475 -58.76 -38.71 -1.07
CA GLY A 475 -59.97 -39.28 -1.69
C GLY A 475 -59.81 -40.74 -2.16
N ARG A 476 -58.57 -41.23 -2.35
CA ARG A 476 -58.30 -42.67 -2.54
C ARG A 476 -58.36 -43.44 -1.22
N ALA A 477 -57.86 -42.87 -0.12
CA ALA A 477 -57.96 -43.47 1.21
C ALA A 477 -59.43 -43.56 1.66
N GLU A 478 -60.19 -42.47 1.58
CA GLU A 478 -61.64 -42.44 1.86
C GLU A 478 -62.39 -43.50 1.03
N LYS A 479 -62.07 -43.64 -0.26
CA LYS A 479 -62.67 -44.67 -1.13
C LYS A 479 -62.33 -46.10 -0.68
N VAL A 480 -61.15 -46.34 -0.12
CA VAL A 480 -60.76 -47.64 0.44
C VAL A 480 -61.50 -47.90 1.76
N GLU A 481 -61.61 -46.91 2.64
CA GLU A 481 -62.38 -47.03 3.89
C GLU A 481 -63.87 -47.28 3.61
N LEU A 482 -64.47 -46.55 2.66
CA LEU A 482 -65.84 -46.79 2.21
C LEU A 482 -66.01 -48.19 1.61
N ALA A 483 -65.05 -48.69 0.83
CA ALA A 483 -65.09 -50.05 0.29
C ALA A 483 -65.02 -51.12 1.40
N GLN A 484 -64.17 -50.91 2.41
CA GLN A 484 -64.08 -51.79 3.60
C GLN A 484 -65.36 -51.75 4.43
N ALA A 485 -65.96 -50.58 4.64
CA ALA A 485 -67.24 -50.42 5.34
C ALA A 485 -68.38 -51.13 4.58
N VAL A 486 -68.44 -51.00 3.25
CA VAL A 486 -69.39 -51.73 2.41
C VAL A 486 -69.16 -53.25 2.49
N GLN A 487 -67.91 -53.71 2.52
CA GLN A 487 -67.61 -55.14 2.69
C GLN A 487 -68.04 -55.66 4.07
N ALA A 488 -67.78 -54.90 5.14
CA ALA A 488 -68.22 -55.23 6.50
C ALA A 488 -69.77 -55.27 6.62
N LEU A 489 -70.48 -54.36 5.94
CA LEU A 489 -71.95 -54.38 5.85
C LEU A 489 -72.46 -55.61 5.09
N HIS A 490 -71.78 -56.05 4.02
CA HIS A 490 -72.13 -57.30 3.33
C HIS A 490 -71.91 -58.53 4.23
N GLN A 491 -70.81 -58.57 5.00
CA GLN A 491 -70.56 -59.65 5.98
C GLN A 491 -71.58 -59.64 7.14
N ALA A 492 -71.98 -58.45 7.62
CA ALA A 492 -73.05 -58.31 8.61
C ALA A 492 -74.40 -58.79 8.06
N LYS A 493 -74.75 -58.40 6.83
CA LYS A 493 -75.96 -58.88 6.14
C LYS A 493 -75.95 -60.41 5.96
N GLY A 494 -74.80 -61.00 5.62
CA GLY A 494 -74.63 -62.46 5.53
C GLY A 494 -74.97 -63.13 6.87
N ARG A 495 -74.29 -62.74 7.95
CA ARG A 495 -74.54 -63.29 9.30
C ARG A 495 -75.99 -63.11 9.77
N LEU A 496 -76.63 -62.00 9.42
CA LEU A 496 -78.06 -61.78 9.73
C LEU A 496 -78.98 -62.71 8.91
N ALA A 497 -78.64 -63.02 7.66
CA ALA A 497 -79.36 -64.01 6.87
C ALA A 497 -79.17 -65.44 7.44
N ASP A 498 -77.94 -65.80 7.81
CA ASP A 498 -77.64 -67.08 8.46
C ASP A 498 -78.43 -67.25 9.78
N GLN A 499 -78.49 -66.18 10.59
CA GLN A 499 -79.29 -66.14 11.82
C GLN A 499 -80.80 -66.22 11.56
N LEU A 500 -81.31 -65.56 10.51
CA LEU A 500 -82.72 -65.66 10.13
C LEU A 500 -83.07 -67.09 9.71
N SER A 501 -82.27 -67.74 8.87
CA SER A 501 -82.52 -69.13 8.47
C SER A 501 -82.36 -70.14 9.61
N ALA A 502 -81.51 -69.86 10.61
CA ALA A 502 -81.46 -70.64 11.85
C ALA A 502 -82.77 -70.48 12.66
N LEU A 503 -83.27 -69.25 12.83
CA LEU A 503 -84.54 -68.98 13.51
C LEU A 503 -85.75 -69.55 12.75
N GLU A 504 -85.75 -69.54 11.42
CA GLU A 504 -86.78 -70.18 10.58
C GLU A 504 -86.81 -71.71 10.80
N LEU A 505 -85.63 -72.35 10.93
CA LEU A 505 -85.50 -73.76 11.26
C LEU A 505 -85.98 -74.07 12.69
N GLU A 506 -85.61 -73.24 13.68
CA GLU A 506 -86.11 -73.36 15.05
C GLU A 506 -87.64 -73.20 15.13
N VAL A 507 -88.22 -72.23 14.43
CA VAL A 507 -89.68 -72.06 14.32
C VAL A 507 -90.34 -73.26 13.63
N GLY A 508 -89.68 -73.85 12.63
CA GLY A 508 -90.12 -75.12 12.02
C GLY A 508 -90.15 -76.28 13.03
N ASN A 509 -89.08 -76.44 13.80
CA ASN A 509 -88.97 -77.48 14.83
C ASN A 509 -89.98 -77.28 15.97
N LEU A 510 -90.21 -76.03 16.40
CA LEU A 510 -91.22 -75.69 17.40
C LEU A 510 -92.65 -75.95 16.90
N ARG A 511 -92.96 -75.65 15.63
CA ARG A 511 -94.26 -76.01 15.01
C ARG A 511 -94.47 -77.52 14.96
N ASN A 512 -93.46 -78.29 14.57
CA ASN A 512 -93.52 -79.76 14.58
C ASN A 512 -93.75 -80.29 16.01
N SER A 513 -93.08 -79.69 16.99
CA SER A 513 -93.24 -80.05 18.41
C SER A 513 -94.63 -79.68 18.94
N GLN A 514 -95.20 -78.54 18.53
CA GLN A 514 -96.57 -78.15 18.86
C GLN A 514 -97.59 -79.15 18.30
N VAL A 515 -97.45 -79.54 17.02
CA VAL A 515 -98.36 -80.53 16.39
C VAL A 515 -98.31 -81.88 17.09
N ALA A 516 -97.13 -82.32 17.55
CA ALA A 516 -97.00 -83.52 18.37
C ALA A 516 -97.73 -83.39 19.72
N LEU A 517 -97.49 -82.29 20.46
CA LEU A 517 -98.15 -82.03 21.75
C LEU A 517 -99.68 -81.86 21.63
N GLU A 518 -100.17 -81.33 20.50
CA GLU A 518 -101.61 -81.24 20.23
C GLU A 518 -102.23 -82.62 19.94
N ALA A 519 -101.50 -83.53 19.29
CA ALA A 519 -101.91 -84.92 19.11
C ALA A 519 -101.89 -85.71 20.43
N ASP A 520 -100.84 -85.55 21.24
CA ASP A 520 -100.75 -86.16 22.58
C ASP A 520 -101.89 -85.68 23.49
N ARG A 521 -102.20 -84.37 23.47
CA ARG A 521 -103.36 -83.82 24.18
C ARG A 521 -104.67 -84.46 23.72
N ALA A 522 -104.88 -84.60 22.40
CA ALA A 522 -106.10 -85.22 21.86
C ALA A 522 -106.23 -86.70 22.26
N ALA A 523 -105.12 -87.43 22.36
CA ALA A 523 -105.11 -88.80 22.89
C ALA A 523 -105.49 -88.85 24.38
N LEU A 524 -104.90 -87.97 25.20
CA LEU A 524 -105.21 -87.86 26.64
C LEU A 524 -106.65 -87.40 26.91
N GLU A 525 -107.21 -86.52 26.09
CA GLU A 525 -108.63 -86.12 26.16
C GLU A 525 -109.56 -87.31 25.88
N LEU A 526 -109.20 -88.17 24.92
CA LEU A 526 -109.96 -89.38 24.58
C LEU A 526 -109.84 -90.45 25.68
N GLU A 527 -108.67 -90.62 26.29
CA GLU A 527 -108.46 -91.50 27.45
C GLU A 527 -109.22 -91.00 28.69
N ALA A 528 -109.18 -89.69 28.97
CA ALA A 528 -109.97 -89.09 30.06
C ALA A 528 -111.48 -89.29 29.87
N GLU A 529 -111.96 -89.23 28.63
CA GLU A 529 -113.37 -89.48 28.30
C GLU A 529 -113.73 -90.98 28.38
N GLN A 530 -112.80 -91.88 28.07
CA GLN A 530 -112.93 -93.32 28.32
C GLN A 530 -113.04 -93.60 29.84
N LEU A 531 -112.18 -92.96 30.65
CA LEU A 531 -112.18 -93.07 32.11
C LEU A 531 -113.48 -92.53 32.73
N ARG A 532 -114.00 -91.37 32.28
CA ARG A 532 -115.31 -90.84 32.72
C ARG A 532 -116.45 -91.84 32.49
N LYS A 533 -116.48 -92.50 31.33
CA LYS A 533 -117.49 -93.53 31.02
C LYS A 533 -117.37 -94.74 31.93
N SER A 534 -116.14 -95.17 32.25
CA SER A 534 -115.93 -96.25 33.23
C SER A 534 -116.35 -95.85 34.64
N HIS A 535 -116.08 -94.61 35.08
CA HIS A 535 -116.53 -94.09 36.38
C HIS A 535 -118.05 -94.06 36.48
N ALA A 536 -118.74 -93.53 35.47
CA ALA A 536 -120.20 -93.50 35.42
C ALA A 536 -120.82 -94.91 35.47
N ALA A 537 -120.20 -95.90 34.81
CA ALA A 537 -120.62 -97.29 34.89
C ALA A 537 -120.40 -97.90 36.29
N HIS A 538 -119.27 -97.60 36.95
CA HIS A 538 -119.00 -98.00 38.32
C HIS A 538 -119.96 -97.34 39.33
N GLU A 539 -120.33 -96.07 39.14
CA GLU A 539 -121.32 -95.39 39.99
C GLU A 539 -122.73 -95.91 39.79
N ALA A 540 -123.15 -96.21 38.55
CA ALA A 540 -124.41 -96.90 38.29
C ALA A 540 -124.45 -98.29 38.97
N GLY A 541 -123.34 -99.04 38.90
CA GLY A 541 -123.20 -100.32 39.62
C GLY A 541 -123.26 -100.16 41.14
N ARG A 542 -122.59 -99.14 41.70
CA ARG A 542 -122.65 -98.81 43.13
C ARG A 542 -124.08 -98.46 43.56
N SER A 543 -124.77 -97.60 42.81
CA SER A 543 -126.16 -97.21 43.09
C SER A 543 -127.12 -98.40 43.04
N ALA A 544 -126.92 -99.34 42.11
CA ALA A 544 -127.69 -100.58 42.05
C ALA A 544 -127.45 -101.49 43.28
N LEU A 545 -126.21 -101.59 43.77
CA LEU A 545 -125.88 -102.31 44.99
C LEU A 545 -126.43 -101.62 46.26
N GLU A 546 -126.41 -100.29 46.30
CA GLU A 546 -127.02 -99.50 47.38
C GLU A 546 -128.54 -99.72 47.45
N MET A 547 -129.24 -99.81 46.31
CA MET A 547 -130.65 -100.19 46.26
C MET A 547 -130.89 -101.63 46.73
N GLN A 548 -130.06 -102.60 46.31
CA GLN A 548 -130.18 -103.99 46.76
C GLN A 548 -129.97 -104.11 48.28
N LEU A 549 -128.99 -103.39 48.83
CA LEU A 549 -128.75 -103.34 50.27
C LEU A 549 -129.96 -102.75 51.01
N ALA A 550 -130.54 -101.65 50.54
CA ALA A 550 -131.74 -101.06 51.13
C ALA A 550 -132.97 -102.00 51.07
N GLU A 551 -133.13 -102.78 50.00
CA GLU A 551 -134.21 -103.76 49.89
C GLU A 551 -134.02 -104.96 50.83
N VAL A 552 -132.77 -105.38 51.08
CA VAL A 552 -132.44 -106.36 52.12
C VAL A 552 -132.69 -105.80 53.52
N GLN A 553 -132.27 -104.55 53.77
CA GLN A 553 -132.51 -103.83 55.03
C GLN A 553 -134.02 -103.84 55.39
N GLN A 554 -134.88 -103.43 54.44
CA GLN A 554 -136.33 -103.42 54.64
C GLN A 554 -136.93 -104.81 54.90
N LYS A 555 -136.35 -105.89 54.35
CA LYS A 555 -136.79 -107.26 54.65
C LYS A 555 -136.41 -107.66 56.08
N CYS A 556 -135.20 -107.32 56.54
CA CYS A 556 -134.78 -107.54 57.92
C CYS A 556 -135.60 -106.71 58.92
N ASP A 557 -135.90 -105.45 58.62
CA ASP A 557 -136.70 -104.57 59.49
C ASP A 557 -138.14 -105.10 59.67
N ARG A 558 -138.76 -105.63 58.59
CA ARG A 558 -140.05 -106.32 58.69
C ARG A 558 -139.96 -107.57 59.57
N GLN A 559 -138.97 -108.43 59.33
CA GLN A 559 -138.77 -109.65 60.15
C GLN A 559 -138.57 -109.32 61.63
N ALA A 560 -137.79 -108.29 61.95
CA ALA A 560 -137.60 -107.80 63.31
C ALA A 560 -138.91 -107.32 63.94
N SER A 561 -139.71 -106.54 63.21
CA SER A 561 -141.05 -106.12 63.65
C SER A 561 -141.99 -107.30 63.93
N ASP A 562 -142.03 -108.29 63.03
CA ASP A 562 -142.86 -109.49 63.19
C ASP A 562 -142.44 -110.31 64.42
N HIS A 563 -141.12 -110.46 64.63
CA HIS A 563 -140.57 -111.14 65.81
C HIS A 563 -140.86 -110.38 67.10
N GLN A 564 -140.83 -109.04 67.06
CA GLN A 564 -141.13 -108.20 68.22
C GLN A 564 -142.63 -108.23 68.59
N GLN A 565 -143.54 -108.31 67.61
CA GLN A 565 -144.96 -108.58 67.88
C GLN A 565 -145.18 -109.98 68.49
N ALA A 566 -144.51 -111.01 67.96
CA ALA A 566 -144.58 -112.36 68.51
C ALA A 566 -144.10 -112.44 69.98
N LEU A 567 -142.99 -111.75 70.30
CA LEU A 567 -142.49 -111.63 71.67
C LEU A 567 -143.47 -110.90 72.60
N GLN A 568 -144.12 -109.83 72.14
CA GLN A 568 -145.15 -109.13 72.93
C GLN A 568 -146.37 -110.02 73.21
N GLY A 569 -146.79 -110.84 72.24
CA GLY A 569 -147.84 -111.84 72.43
C GLY A 569 -147.47 -112.86 73.52
N LEU A 570 -146.28 -113.45 73.43
CA LEU A 570 -145.77 -114.41 74.42
C LEU A 570 -145.61 -113.79 75.83
N GLN A 571 -145.20 -112.52 75.94
CA GLN A 571 -145.16 -111.80 77.22
C GLN A 571 -146.56 -111.60 77.81
N ALA A 572 -147.57 -111.31 76.99
CA ALA A 572 -148.96 -111.17 77.43
C ALA A 572 -149.58 -112.53 77.86
N ASP A 573 -149.18 -113.64 77.24
CA ASP A 573 -149.56 -114.99 77.68
C ASP A 573 -148.86 -115.40 78.99
N LEU A 574 -147.56 -115.14 79.13
CA LEU A 574 -146.80 -115.40 80.35
C LEU A 574 -147.37 -114.61 81.54
N THR A 575 -147.70 -113.33 81.34
CA THR A 575 -148.34 -112.50 82.38
C THR A 575 -149.70 -113.08 82.80
N ARG A 576 -150.50 -113.57 81.84
CA ARG A 576 -151.77 -114.25 82.12
C ARG A 576 -151.58 -115.63 82.78
N ALA A 577 -150.45 -116.30 82.60
CA ALA A 577 -150.12 -117.52 83.33
C ALA A 577 -149.71 -117.22 84.78
N LEU A 578 -148.83 -116.23 85.00
CA LEU A 578 -148.38 -115.80 86.32
C LEU A 578 -149.54 -115.32 87.21
N ASN A 579 -150.46 -114.51 86.67
CA ASN A 579 -151.63 -114.06 87.43
C ASN A 579 -152.55 -115.21 87.85
N ARG A 580 -152.67 -116.27 87.03
CA ARG A 580 -153.44 -117.48 87.39
C ARG A 580 -152.73 -118.32 88.46
N ALA A 581 -151.40 -118.44 88.38
CA ALA A 581 -150.61 -119.12 89.41
C ALA A 581 -150.69 -118.39 90.76
N ALA A 582 -150.57 -117.06 90.77
CA ALA A 582 -150.71 -116.24 91.98
C ALA A 582 -152.10 -116.40 92.64
N HIS A 583 -153.17 -116.41 91.85
CA HIS A 583 -154.53 -116.62 92.36
C HIS A 583 -154.70 -118.01 93.02
N ALA A 584 -154.14 -119.06 92.39
CA ALA A 584 -154.15 -120.41 92.94
C ALA A 584 -153.31 -120.54 94.23
N CYS A 585 -152.19 -119.81 94.35
CA CYS A 585 -151.41 -119.76 95.59
C CYS A 585 -152.22 -119.17 96.76
N SER A 586 -152.90 -118.03 96.56
CA SER A 586 -153.73 -117.43 97.62
C SER A 586 -154.96 -118.28 97.99
N GLU A 587 -155.51 -119.05 97.06
CA GLU A 587 -156.54 -120.06 97.37
C GLU A 587 -155.98 -121.20 98.24
N LEU A 588 -154.76 -121.68 97.93
CA LEU A 588 -154.08 -122.72 98.72
C LEU A 588 -153.75 -122.24 100.14
N GLU A 589 -153.26 -121.01 100.29
CA GLU A 589 -153.02 -120.36 101.60
C GLU A 589 -154.32 -120.22 102.40
N ALA A 590 -155.43 -119.86 101.74
CA ALA A 590 -156.73 -119.70 102.38
C ALA A 590 -157.33 -121.03 102.89
N GLU A 591 -157.06 -122.17 102.24
CA GLU A 591 -157.46 -123.49 102.74
C GLU A 591 -156.49 -124.02 103.81
N GLN A 592 -155.18 -123.80 103.69
CA GLN A 592 -154.23 -124.11 104.78
C GLN A 592 -154.62 -123.40 106.08
N GLN A 593 -155.01 -122.13 105.99
CA GLN A 593 -155.54 -121.39 107.13
C GLN A 593 -156.87 -121.91 107.68
N ARG A 594 -157.67 -122.67 106.91
CA ARG A 594 -158.87 -123.36 107.44
C ARG A 594 -158.52 -124.67 108.14
N CYS A 595 -157.63 -125.47 107.57
CA CYS A 595 -157.15 -126.70 108.20
C CYS A 595 -156.53 -126.39 109.58
N ALA A 596 -155.62 -125.42 109.68
CA ALA A 596 -155.01 -125.04 110.95
C ALA A 596 -156.02 -124.57 112.02
N ARG A 597 -157.13 -123.92 111.62
CA ARG A 597 -158.22 -123.53 112.53
C ARG A 597 -159.06 -124.73 112.98
N GLN A 598 -159.24 -125.73 112.12
CA GLN A 598 -159.95 -126.98 112.44
C GLN A 598 -159.12 -127.87 113.36
N GLU A 599 -157.80 -127.96 113.13
CA GLU A 599 -156.86 -128.68 114.01
C GLU A 599 -156.83 -128.06 115.40
N ALA A 600 -156.68 -126.73 115.52
CA ALA A 600 -156.73 -126.03 116.80
C ALA A 600 -158.07 -126.22 117.56
N ALA A 601 -159.20 -126.31 116.85
CA ALA A 601 -160.50 -126.60 117.44
C ALA A 601 -160.62 -128.06 117.93
N LEU A 602 -159.99 -129.01 117.23
CA LEU A 602 -159.92 -130.41 117.68
C LEU A 602 -158.98 -130.61 118.87
N GLU A 603 -157.89 -129.84 118.95
CA GLU A 603 -157.00 -129.82 120.12
C GLU A 603 -157.74 -129.33 121.37
N ALA A 604 -158.46 -128.20 121.28
CA ALA A 604 -159.25 -127.67 122.39
C ALA A 604 -160.36 -128.64 122.86
N LEU A 605 -160.98 -129.39 121.93
CA LEU A 605 -161.94 -130.44 122.28
C LEU A 605 -161.29 -131.64 122.99
N ARG A 606 -160.04 -132.00 122.64
CA ARG A 606 -159.27 -133.03 123.37
C ARG A 606 -158.94 -132.59 124.79
N GLU A 607 -158.53 -131.33 124.99
CA GLU A 607 -158.25 -130.77 126.31
C GLU A 607 -159.51 -130.74 127.20
N GLN A 608 -160.67 -130.34 126.65
CA GLN A 608 -161.94 -130.43 127.35
C GLN A 608 -162.27 -131.87 127.76
N LEU A 609 -162.11 -132.84 126.86
CA LEU A 609 -162.39 -134.26 127.15
C LEU A 609 -161.47 -134.81 128.25
N ALA A 610 -160.18 -134.44 128.23
CA ALA A 610 -159.21 -134.80 129.27
C ALA A 610 -159.59 -134.19 130.63
N SER A 611 -160.09 -132.94 130.65
CA SER A 611 -160.56 -132.29 131.88
C SER A 611 -161.80 -132.98 132.49
N GLU A 612 -162.74 -133.46 131.66
CA GLU A 612 -163.88 -134.25 132.13
C GLU A 612 -163.47 -135.63 132.64
N GLN A 613 -162.46 -136.27 132.03
CA GLN A 613 -161.96 -137.57 132.48
C GLN A 613 -161.22 -137.45 133.82
N ALA A 614 -160.36 -136.43 133.99
CA ALA A 614 -159.69 -136.16 135.25
C ALA A 614 -160.69 -135.86 136.39
N ASN A 615 -161.74 -135.07 136.12
CA ASN A 615 -162.77 -134.77 137.12
C ASN A 615 -163.65 -135.98 137.46
N ARG A 616 -163.96 -136.88 136.50
CA ARG A 616 -164.61 -138.16 136.81
C ARG A 616 -163.72 -139.08 137.67
N GLN A 617 -162.41 -139.11 137.41
CA GLN A 617 -161.47 -139.86 138.25
C GLN A 617 -161.39 -139.28 139.68
N ALA A 618 -161.37 -137.95 139.83
CA ALA A 618 -161.42 -137.30 141.14
C ALA A 618 -162.70 -137.67 141.91
N ALA A 619 -163.87 -137.62 141.26
CA ALA A 619 -165.15 -138.03 141.84
C ALA A 619 -165.15 -139.53 142.23
N GLN A 620 -164.53 -140.41 141.43
CA GLN A 620 -164.39 -141.82 141.75
C GLN A 620 -163.52 -142.05 143.00
N THR A 621 -162.35 -141.39 143.09
CA THR A 621 -161.47 -141.50 144.26
C THR A 621 -162.09 -140.98 145.57
N GLN A 622 -163.04 -140.04 145.49
CA GLN A 622 -163.82 -139.60 146.66
C GLN A 622 -164.95 -140.58 147.03
N LEU A 623 -165.43 -141.38 146.09
CA LEU A 623 -166.34 -142.49 146.37
C LEU A 623 -165.62 -143.66 147.08
N ASP A 624 -164.43 -144.01 146.60
CA ASP A 624 -163.65 -145.14 147.11
C ASP A 624 -163.07 -144.86 148.52
N ALA A 625 -162.94 -143.59 148.91
CA ALA A 625 -162.59 -143.18 150.28
C ALA A 625 -163.68 -143.50 151.33
N ALA A 626 -164.91 -143.87 150.92
CA ALA A 626 -166.03 -144.13 151.82
C ALA A 626 -166.07 -145.55 152.42
N GLN A 627 -164.99 -146.34 152.32
CA GLN A 627 -164.99 -147.77 152.69
C GLN A 627 -163.78 -148.24 153.55
N GLY A 628 -162.99 -147.32 154.13
CA GLY A 628 -161.84 -147.67 154.99
C GLY A 628 -162.14 -147.85 156.49
N ASP A 629 -163.10 -147.09 156.98
CA ASP A 629 -163.34 -146.77 158.41
C ASP A 629 -164.87 -146.73 158.69
N LYS A 630 -165.41 -146.72 159.92
CA LYS A 630 -164.94 -146.97 161.30
C LYS A 630 -163.51 -146.55 161.67
N LEU A 631 -163.30 -145.46 162.41
CA LEU A 631 -164.29 -144.67 163.20
C LEU A 631 -165.08 -143.64 162.40
#